data_AF-A0A6A4LDD5-F1
#
_entry.id   AF-A0A6A4LDD5-F1
#
_cell.length_a   1.000
_cell.length_b   1.000
_cell.length_c   1.000
_cell.angle_alpha   90.00
_cell.angle_beta   90.00
_cell.angle_gamma   90.00
#
_symmetry.space_group_name_H-M   'P 1'
#
loop_
_entity.id
_entity.type
_entity.pdbx_description
1 polymer ?
#
loop_
_entity_poly.entity_id
_entity_poly.type
_entity_poly.pdbx_seq_one_letter_code
_entity_poly.pdbx_strand_id
1 'polypeptide(L)'
;MAAVTPTKSLLHSSSSFPKSSFSSRTQFNSISFKKTQSGLEPIRSKSGNACFSGGDGVRRARRRTERREEGLVVVALLACVMCLCNADRVVMSVAIVPLAAKHGWSSSFLGIVQSSFLWGYIFSSVVGGALVDKYGGKKVIAWGVGLWSIATLLTPWAANHSTIALLSVRAFFGLAEGVALPSMSTLLSRWFPSHERATAVGMSMAGFHLGNVAGLVLTPIAMSSIGIAGPFIFFSSLGLLWLTTWAYGVTNDPNESQFISKSELRLIQAGKSNTSLKKGEVLPLRLLLSKLPTWAIIVANVTNNWGYFVMLSWMPVYFKTVFNVNLKQAAWFSAVPWGSMAISGYIAGLVSDFLVKAGCSVT
;
A
#
# COMPACT_ATOMS: atom_id res chain seq x y z
N MET A 1 13.92 22.80 -57.51
CA MET A 1 14.13 23.69 -56.35
C MET A 1 14.70 22.85 -55.22
N ALA A 2 16.01 22.58 -55.27
CA ALA A 2 17.06 23.25 -54.48
C ALA A 2 16.93 22.90 -52.98
N ALA A 3 17.43 21.74 -52.53
CA ALA A 3 18.83 21.35 -52.28
C ALA A 3 19.44 22.00 -51.02
N VAL A 4 19.65 21.19 -49.98
CA VAL A 4 20.66 21.45 -48.93
C VAL A 4 21.38 20.13 -48.65
N THR A 5 22.68 20.13 -48.93
CA THR A 5 23.65 19.06 -48.67
C THR A 5 24.49 19.48 -47.44
N PRO A 6 25.07 18.53 -46.68
CA PRO A 6 25.58 18.74 -45.31
C PRO A 6 27.12 18.84 -45.28
N THR A 7 27.73 19.32 -44.17
CA THR A 7 29.05 18.84 -43.67
C THR A 7 29.54 19.50 -42.35
N LYS A 8 30.09 18.64 -41.45
CA LYS A 8 31.35 18.72 -40.66
C LYS A 8 31.60 19.90 -39.68
N SER A 9 31.79 19.69 -38.37
CA SER A 9 32.88 19.06 -37.56
C SER A 9 33.90 20.06 -36.98
N LEU A 10 34.47 19.70 -35.82
CA LEU A 10 35.63 20.29 -35.08
C LEU A 10 35.26 21.36 -34.02
N LEU A 11 35.89 21.50 -32.85
CA LEU A 11 36.89 20.78 -32.03
C LEU A 11 36.97 21.57 -30.70
N HIS A 12 37.40 20.90 -29.62
CA HIS A 12 38.15 21.42 -28.47
C HIS A 12 37.79 22.77 -27.80
N SER A 13 37.49 22.70 -26.50
CA SER A 13 38.19 23.55 -25.53
C SER A 13 38.25 22.88 -24.15
N SER A 14 39.47 22.52 -23.78
CA SER A 14 39.93 22.10 -22.48
C SER A 14 40.18 23.32 -21.59
N SER A 15 39.66 23.34 -20.37
CA SER A 15 40.13 24.25 -19.32
C SER A 15 40.40 23.48 -18.03
N SER A 16 41.63 23.66 -17.58
CA SER A 16 42.38 22.94 -16.56
C SER A 16 42.37 23.61 -15.17
N PHE A 17 42.33 22.76 -14.13
CA PHE A 17 42.91 22.90 -12.75
C PHE A 17 42.28 23.92 -11.75
N PRO A 18 42.42 23.75 -10.40
CA PRO A 18 43.46 22.99 -9.69
C PRO A 18 43.03 21.95 -8.63
N LYS A 19 43.97 21.02 -8.38
CA LYS A 19 44.03 20.11 -7.24
C LYS A 19 44.51 20.88 -6.00
N SER A 20 43.79 20.79 -4.89
CA SER A 20 44.29 21.20 -3.58
C SER A 20 44.70 19.96 -2.77
N SER A 21 46.01 19.81 -2.59
CA SER A 21 46.64 18.97 -1.58
C SER A 21 46.58 19.70 -0.23
N PHE A 22 46.13 19.01 0.83
CA PHE A 22 46.55 19.35 2.18
C PHE A 22 46.81 18.07 2.97
N SER A 23 48.07 17.90 3.34
CA SER A 23 48.60 16.90 4.26
C SER A 23 48.52 17.44 5.68
N SER A 24 48.04 16.64 6.63
CA SER A 24 48.49 16.75 8.01
C SER A 24 48.15 15.51 8.82
N ARG A 25 49.22 14.92 9.36
CA ARG A 25 49.29 13.89 10.41
C ARG A 25 48.40 14.20 11.61
N THR A 26 47.84 13.14 12.20
CA THR A 26 47.70 13.06 13.66
C THR A 26 47.93 11.62 14.11
N GLN A 27 49.01 11.41 14.88
CA GLN A 27 49.22 10.26 15.75
C GLN A 27 48.11 10.21 16.81
N PHE A 28 47.74 9.03 17.31
CA PHE A 28 47.50 8.85 18.76
C PHE A 28 47.60 7.37 19.18
N ASN A 29 48.75 7.06 19.80
CA ASN A 29 49.01 6.19 20.95
C ASN A 29 48.39 4.79 21.06
N SER A 30 49.27 3.81 20.88
CA SER A 30 49.30 2.57 21.66
C SER A 30 49.55 2.87 23.14
N ILE A 31 48.65 2.44 24.03
CA ILE A 31 48.94 2.32 25.46
C ILE A 31 48.57 0.89 25.91
N SER A 32 49.62 0.18 26.31
CA SER A 32 49.61 -1.09 27.04
C SER A 32 48.89 -0.94 28.38
N PHE A 33 48.02 -1.88 28.73
CA PHE A 33 47.55 -2.05 30.11
C PHE A 33 48.01 -3.37 30.69
N LYS A 34 48.62 -3.23 31.87
CA LYS A 34 49.40 -4.19 32.64
C LYS A 34 48.60 -5.41 33.08
N LYS A 35 49.30 -6.54 33.01
CA LYS A 35 49.06 -7.78 33.73
C LYS A 35 49.27 -7.54 35.23
N THR A 36 48.24 -7.75 36.05
CA THR A 36 48.38 -7.88 37.51
C THR A 36 47.76 -9.21 37.93
N GLN A 37 48.62 -10.15 38.34
CA GLN A 37 48.27 -11.32 39.12
C GLN A 37 48.13 -10.92 40.59
N SER A 38 47.10 -11.40 41.28
CA SER A 38 47.19 -11.87 42.67
C SER A 38 45.83 -12.39 43.17
N GLY A 39 45.81 -13.60 43.73
CA GLY A 39 44.78 -14.03 44.69
C GLY A 39 43.97 -15.27 44.29
N LEU A 40 44.57 -16.44 44.42
CA LEU A 40 43.87 -17.72 44.63
C LEU A 40 43.48 -17.83 46.11
N GLU A 41 42.22 -18.18 46.41
CA GLU A 41 41.71 -18.85 47.64
C GLU A 41 40.17 -19.04 47.50
N PRO A 42 39.52 -20.00 48.20
CA PRO A 42 38.95 -21.16 47.53
C PRO A 42 37.41 -21.23 47.49
N ILE A 43 36.96 -22.19 46.69
CA ILE A 43 35.59 -22.65 46.45
C ILE A 43 34.79 -22.77 47.75
N ARG A 44 33.70 -21.99 47.86
CA ARG A 44 32.60 -22.29 48.80
C ARG A 44 31.34 -22.62 48.00
N SER A 45 31.11 -23.91 47.89
CA SER A 45 29.83 -24.53 47.52
C SER A 45 28.69 -23.88 48.30
N LYS A 46 27.77 -23.24 47.58
CA LYS A 46 26.36 -23.17 47.96
C LYS A 46 25.54 -23.74 46.81
N SER A 47 25.41 -25.07 46.87
CA SER A 47 24.24 -25.76 46.34
C SER A 47 22.97 -25.09 46.87
N GLY A 48 22.09 -24.67 45.97
CA GLY A 48 20.83 -24.03 46.34
C GLY A 48 20.14 -23.33 45.17
N ASN A 49 19.36 -24.10 44.40
CA ASN A 49 18.29 -23.67 43.49
C ASN A 49 18.68 -22.92 42.20
N ALA A 50 19.45 -23.59 41.34
CA ALA A 50 19.44 -23.32 39.90
C ALA A 50 18.50 -24.30 39.19
N CYS A 51 17.18 -24.16 39.38
CA CYS A 51 16.20 -24.93 38.60
C CYS A 51 14.88 -24.17 38.44
N PHE A 52 14.90 -22.94 37.89
CA PHE A 52 13.66 -22.27 37.43
C PHE A 52 13.87 -21.21 36.32
N SER A 53 14.96 -21.26 35.53
CA SER A 53 15.20 -20.26 34.47
C SER A 53 14.81 -20.72 33.05
N GLY A 54 14.70 -22.03 32.81
CA GLY A 54 14.29 -22.57 31.50
C GLY A 54 12.82 -22.29 31.15
N GLY A 55 11.94 -22.20 32.16
CA GLY A 55 10.52 -21.95 31.97
C GLY A 55 10.20 -20.53 31.48
N ASP A 56 10.95 -19.53 31.92
CA ASP A 56 10.71 -18.13 31.55
C ASP A 56 11.18 -17.79 30.15
N GLY A 57 12.27 -18.40 29.67
CA GLY A 57 12.73 -18.27 28.28
C GLY A 57 11.75 -18.89 27.30
N VAL A 58 11.28 -20.10 27.57
CA VAL A 58 10.28 -20.80 26.73
C VAL A 58 8.92 -20.12 26.83
N ARG A 59 8.49 -19.64 28.01
CA ARG A 59 7.27 -18.84 28.16
C ARG A 59 7.37 -17.45 27.53
N ARG A 60 8.54 -16.82 27.49
CA ARG A 60 8.77 -15.54 26.78
C ARG A 60 8.84 -15.73 25.27
N ALA A 61 9.45 -16.82 24.80
CA ALA A 61 9.48 -17.20 23.39
C ALA A 61 8.07 -17.55 22.90
N ARG A 62 7.34 -18.40 23.63
CA ARG A 62 5.94 -18.72 23.36
C ARG A 62 5.03 -17.49 23.43
N ARG A 63 5.22 -16.60 24.42
CA ARG A 63 4.56 -15.27 24.50
C ARG A 63 5.08 -14.23 23.50
N ARG A 64 6.13 -14.50 22.72
CA ARG A 64 6.56 -13.69 21.58
C ARG A 64 5.94 -14.23 20.29
N THR A 65 5.76 -15.54 20.20
CA THR A 65 5.11 -16.23 19.08
C THR A 65 3.60 -16.01 19.08
N GLU A 66 2.89 -16.27 20.19
CA GLU A 66 1.43 -16.03 20.33
C GLU A 66 1.08 -14.53 20.15
N ARG A 67 1.96 -13.62 20.62
CA ARG A 67 1.86 -12.15 20.47
C ARG A 67 1.98 -11.66 19.03
N ARG A 68 2.48 -12.49 18.12
CA ARG A 68 2.68 -12.14 16.71
C ARG A 68 1.44 -12.48 15.87
N GLU A 69 0.60 -13.40 16.34
CA GLU A 69 -0.47 -14.01 15.53
C GLU A 69 -1.63 -13.04 15.27
N GLU A 70 -2.12 -12.29 16.27
CA GLU A 70 -3.24 -11.35 16.07
C GLU A 70 -2.89 -10.15 15.19
N GLY A 71 -1.75 -9.49 15.46
CA GLY A 71 -1.27 -8.41 14.60
C GLY A 71 -1.08 -8.88 13.15
N LEU A 72 -0.51 -10.07 12.95
CA LEU A 72 -0.37 -10.67 11.62
C LEU A 72 -1.74 -10.96 10.97
N VAL A 73 -2.72 -11.46 11.73
CA VAL A 73 -4.09 -11.68 11.22
C VAL A 73 -4.73 -10.35 10.80
N VAL A 74 -4.61 -9.29 11.60
CA VAL A 74 -5.13 -7.96 11.25
C VAL A 74 -4.44 -7.42 9.99
N VAL A 75 -3.11 -7.53 9.88
CA VAL A 75 -2.38 -7.11 8.67
C VAL A 75 -2.76 -7.94 7.47
N ALA A 76 -2.92 -9.26 7.62
CA ALA A 76 -3.32 -10.15 6.55
C ALA A 76 -4.74 -9.83 6.05
N LEU A 77 -5.68 -9.58 6.96
CA LEU A 77 -7.03 -9.16 6.61
C LEU A 77 -7.03 -7.78 5.94
N LEU A 78 -6.20 -6.84 6.42
CA LEU A 78 -6.02 -5.53 5.79
C LEU A 78 -5.35 -5.61 4.41
N ALA A 79 -4.38 -6.50 4.23
CA ALA A 79 -3.78 -6.77 2.93
C ALA A 79 -4.79 -7.42 1.97
N CYS A 80 -5.63 -8.33 2.48
CA CYS A 80 -6.69 -8.98 1.71
C CYS A 80 -7.75 -7.98 1.24
N VAL A 81 -8.23 -7.07 2.10
CA VAL A 81 -9.17 -6.03 1.66
C VAL A 81 -8.54 -5.04 0.70
N MET A 82 -7.26 -4.70 0.87
CA MET A 82 -6.54 -3.86 -0.11
C MET A 82 -6.39 -4.55 -1.47
N CYS A 83 -6.18 -5.88 -1.46
CA CYS A 83 -6.18 -6.69 -2.67
C CYS A 83 -7.56 -6.66 -3.35
N LEU A 84 -8.64 -6.91 -2.61
CA LEU A 84 -10.01 -6.88 -3.12
C LEU A 84 -10.38 -5.50 -3.69
N CYS A 85 -10.12 -4.45 -2.91
CA CYS A 85 -10.32 -3.04 -3.27
C CYS A 85 -9.70 -2.71 -4.64
N ASN A 86 -8.44 -3.07 -4.85
CA ASN A 86 -7.77 -2.75 -6.11
C ASN A 86 -8.15 -3.74 -7.24
N ALA A 87 -8.47 -4.99 -6.93
CA ALA A 87 -8.99 -5.94 -7.90
C ALA A 87 -10.35 -5.49 -8.45
N ASP A 88 -11.27 -5.00 -7.61
CA ASP A 88 -12.57 -4.47 -8.02
C ASP A 88 -12.43 -3.30 -9.02
N ARG A 89 -11.43 -2.42 -8.83
CA ARG A 89 -11.14 -1.34 -9.81
C ARG A 89 -10.77 -1.90 -11.17
N VAL A 90 -9.91 -2.92 -11.16
CA VAL A 90 -9.39 -3.56 -12.36
C VAL A 90 -10.47 -4.33 -13.09
N VAL A 91 -11.40 -4.97 -12.37
CA VAL A 91 -12.53 -5.69 -12.97
C VAL A 91 -13.23 -4.83 -14.02
N MET A 92 -13.50 -3.56 -13.70
CA MET A 92 -14.17 -2.66 -14.64
C MET A 92 -13.31 -2.35 -15.88
N SER A 93 -11.99 -2.16 -15.74
CA SER A 93 -11.09 -1.93 -16.89
C SER A 93 -11.10 -3.07 -17.92
N VAL A 94 -11.32 -4.31 -17.47
CA VAL A 94 -11.42 -5.48 -18.36
C VAL A 94 -12.86 -5.66 -18.86
N ALA A 95 -13.85 -5.55 -17.97
CA ALA A 95 -15.26 -5.76 -18.30
C ALA A 95 -15.88 -4.65 -19.17
N ILE A 96 -15.29 -3.46 -19.19
CA ILE A 96 -15.79 -2.36 -20.02
C ILE A 96 -15.69 -2.67 -21.52
N VAL A 97 -14.74 -3.51 -21.90
CA VAL A 97 -14.49 -3.91 -23.28
C VAL A 97 -15.66 -4.70 -23.90
N PRO A 98 -16.14 -5.80 -23.30
CA PRO A 98 -17.32 -6.51 -23.78
C PRO A 98 -18.62 -5.74 -23.51
N LEU A 99 -18.70 -4.95 -22.43
CA LEU A 99 -19.86 -4.08 -22.18
C LEU A 99 -20.06 -3.04 -23.28
N ALA A 100 -18.97 -2.43 -23.74
CA ALA A 100 -18.99 -1.48 -24.84
C ALA A 100 -19.41 -2.14 -26.16
N ALA A 101 -18.91 -3.35 -26.43
CA ALA A 101 -19.30 -4.12 -27.62
C ALA A 101 -20.80 -4.49 -27.59
N LYS A 102 -21.34 -4.85 -26.42
CA LYS A 102 -22.75 -5.19 -26.24
C LYS A 102 -23.69 -4.00 -26.44
N HIS A 103 -23.30 -2.81 -25.97
CA HIS A 103 -24.16 -1.62 -25.97
C HIS A 103 -23.79 -0.57 -27.02
N GLY A 104 -22.81 -0.85 -27.89
CA GLY A 104 -22.35 0.08 -28.93
C GLY A 104 -21.72 1.37 -28.39
N TRP A 105 -21.03 1.31 -27.25
CA TRP A 105 -20.45 2.51 -26.63
C TRP A 105 -19.21 3.02 -27.37
N SER A 106 -19.09 4.34 -27.49
CA SER A 106 -17.92 5.01 -28.05
C SER A 106 -16.74 5.02 -27.05
N SER A 107 -15.51 5.07 -27.55
CA SER A 107 -14.29 5.17 -26.72
C SER A 107 -14.33 6.35 -25.74
N SER A 108 -14.93 7.47 -26.11
CA SER A 108 -15.11 8.62 -25.22
C SER A 108 -15.99 8.27 -24.01
N PHE A 109 -17.06 7.50 -24.21
CA PHE A 109 -17.92 7.05 -23.12
C PHE A 109 -17.20 6.07 -22.18
N LEU A 110 -16.30 5.23 -22.70
CA LEU A 110 -15.47 4.37 -21.85
C LEU A 110 -14.64 5.21 -20.87
N GLY A 111 -14.07 6.31 -21.34
CA GLY A 111 -13.37 7.28 -20.51
C GLY A 111 -14.26 7.84 -19.40
N ILE A 112 -15.49 8.25 -19.73
CA ILE A 112 -16.46 8.77 -18.75
C ILE A 112 -16.80 7.71 -17.68
N VAL A 113 -17.03 6.46 -18.09
CA VAL A 113 -17.31 5.35 -17.17
C VAL A 113 -16.12 5.06 -16.26
N GLN A 114 -14.89 5.13 -16.76
CA GLN A 114 -13.68 4.99 -15.95
C GLN A 114 -13.53 6.17 -14.96
N SER A 115 -13.76 7.40 -15.41
CA SER A 115 -13.65 8.60 -14.58
C SER A 115 -14.76 8.75 -13.54
N SER A 116 -15.95 8.19 -13.77
CA SER A 116 -17.07 8.29 -12.83
C SER A 116 -16.75 7.75 -11.43
N PHE A 117 -15.87 6.74 -11.36
CA PHE A 117 -15.30 6.25 -10.11
C PHE A 117 -14.59 7.35 -9.31
N LEU A 118 -13.75 8.14 -9.98
CA LEU A 118 -12.93 9.17 -9.35
C LEU A 118 -13.79 10.30 -8.78
N TRP A 119 -14.96 10.56 -9.34
CA TRP A 119 -15.90 11.56 -8.83
C TRP A 119 -16.27 11.26 -7.38
N GLY A 120 -16.68 10.02 -7.07
CA GLY A 120 -16.99 9.62 -5.69
C GLY A 120 -15.76 9.47 -4.81
N TYR A 121 -14.66 8.98 -5.38
CA TYR A 121 -13.42 8.71 -4.65
C TYR A 121 -12.81 9.97 -4.01
N ILE A 122 -12.84 11.10 -4.71
CA ILE A 122 -12.30 12.38 -4.20
C ILE A 122 -13.07 12.84 -2.96
N PHE A 123 -14.41 12.82 -3.00
CA PHE A 123 -15.23 13.23 -1.85
C PHE A 123 -15.02 12.30 -0.65
N SER A 124 -14.99 10.99 -0.90
CA SER A 124 -14.85 10.00 0.17
C SER A 124 -13.46 9.98 0.79
N SER A 125 -12.40 10.28 0.04
CA SER A 125 -11.04 10.31 0.61
C SER A 125 -10.91 11.36 1.71
N VAL A 126 -11.55 12.52 1.54
CA VAL A 126 -11.56 13.60 2.55
C VAL A 126 -12.51 13.27 3.71
N VAL A 127 -13.75 12.90 3.40
CA VAL A 127 -14.78 12.58 4.41
C VAL A 127 -14.40 11.34 5.21
N GLY A 128 -13.79 10.36 4.56
CA GLY A 128 -13.36 9.08 5.13
C GLY A 128 -12.34 9.27 6.24
N GLY A 129 -11.39 10.21 6.11
CA GLY A 129 -10.48 10.56 7.19
C GLY A 129 -11.22 11.01 8.46
N ALA A 130 -12.12 11.98 8.32
CA ALA A 130 -12.93 12.47 9.44
C ALA A 130 -13.86 11.38 10.02
N LEU A 131 -14.39 10.51 9.17
CA LEU A 131 -15.26 9.41 9.58
C LEU A 131 -14.48 8.36 10.38
N VAL A 132 -13.26 8.04 9.97
CA VAL A 132 -12.35 7.12 10.66
C VAL A 132 -11.94 7.68 12.03
N ASP A 133 -11.70 8.99 12.12
CA ASP A 133 -11.36 9.63 13.40
C ASP A 133 -12.52 9.58 14.40
N LYS A 134 -13.77 9.73 13.92
CA LYS A 134 -14.98 9.74 14.76
C LYS A 134 -15.47 8.33 15.13
N TYR A 135 -15.54 7.42 14.16
CA TYR A 135 -16.19 6.10 14.31
C TYR A 135 -15.21 4.93 14.43
N GLY A 136 -13.91 5.17 14.21
CA GLY A 136 -12.87 4.15 14.24
C GLY A 136 -12.73 3.39 12.91
N GLY A 137 -11.51 2.94 12.61
CA GLY A 137 -11.19 2.33 11.32
C GLY A 137 -11.89 1.00 11.05
N LYS A 138 -12.19 0.15 12.06
CA LYS A 138 -12.84 -1.14 11.81
C LYS A 138 -14.29 -0.99 11.33
N LYS A 139 -15.07 -0.06 11.90
CA LYS A 139 -16.45 0.18 11.47
C LYS A 139 -16.50 0.81 10.08
N VAL A 140 -15.65 1.80 9.84
CA VAL A 140 -15.63 2.53 8.57
C VAL A 140 -15.21 1.63 7.41
N ILE A 141 -14.18 0.80 7.58
CA ILE A 141 -13.79 -0.15 6.52
C ILE A 141 -14.88 -1.20 6.28
N ALA A 142 -15.57 -1.68 7.33
CA ALA A 142 -16.67 -2.63 7.18
C ALA A 142 -17.83 -2.04 6.37
N TRP A 143 -18.24 -0.80 6.68
CA TRP A 143 -19.26 -0.10 5.89
C TRP A 143 -18.80 0.13 4.46
N GLY A 144 -17.56 0.57 4.26
CA GLY A 144 -16.97 0.70 2.92
C GLY A 144 -17.11 -0.59 2.13
N VAL A 145 -16.66 -1.72 2.70
CA VAL A 145 -16.68 -3.03 2.03
C VAL A 145 -18.08 -3.46 1.65
N GLY A 146 -19.03 -3.31 2.57
CA GLY A 146 -20.42 -3.63 2.30
C GLY A 146 -20.99 -2.79 1.16
N LEU A 147 -20.79 -1.47 1.20
CA LEU A 147 -21.34 -0.55 0.20
C LEU A 147 -20.69 -0.75 -1.18
N TRP A 148 -19.37 -0.91 -1.26
CA TRP A 148 -18.71 -1.13 -2.56
C TRP A 148 -19.04 -2.51 -3.12
N SER A 149 -19.16 -3.55 -2.29
CA SER A 149 -19.53 -4.89 -2.75
C SER A 149 -20.94 -4.89 -3.36
N ILE A 150 -21.89 -4.21 -2.71
CA ILE A 150 -23.25 -4.02 -3.25
C ILE A 150 -23.20 -3.26 -4.59
N ALA A 151 -22.39 -2.20 -4.67
CA ALA A 151 -22.23 -1.43 -5.90
C ALA A 151 -21.60 -2.28 -7.04
N THR A 152 -20.62 -3.12 -6.73
CA THR A 152 -20.04 -4.09 -7.66
C THR A 152 -21.12 -5.05 -8.18
N LEU A 153 -21.94 -5.60 -7.29
CA LEU A 153 -23.04 -6.51 -7.66
C LEU A 153 -24.13 -5.84 -8.52
N LEU A 154 -24.43 -4.56 -8.24
CA LEU A 154 -25.40 -3.77 -9.01
C LEU A 154 -24.87 -3.33 -10.38
N THR A 155 -23.56 -3.36 -10.61
CA THR A 155 -22.93 -2.83 -11.83
C THR A 155 -23.44 -3.49 -13.12
N PRO A 156 -23.53 -4.83 -13.23
CA PRO A 156 -24.08 -5.47 -14.44
C PRO A 156 -25.55 -5.12 -14.70
N TRP A 157 -26.36 -5.03 -13.64
CA TRP A 157 -27.76 -4.64 -13.75
C TRP A 157 -27.88 -3.19 -14.25
N ALA A 158 -27.13 -2.28 -13.64
CA ALA A 158 -27.09 -0.88 -14.00
C ALA A 158 -26.63 -0.66 -15.46
N ALA A 159 -25.61 -1.42 -15.90
CA ALA A 159 -25.12 -1.37 -17.27
C ALA A 159 -26.18 -1.75 -18.31
N ASN A 160 -27.08 -2.70 -18.00
CA ASN A 160 -28.16 -3.11 -18.91
C ASN A 160 -29.37 -2.15 -18.87
N HIS A 161 -29.56 -1.41 -17.77
CA HIS A 161 -30.75 -0.57 -17.59
C HIS A 161 -30.56 0.84 -18.15
N SER A 162 -29.46 1.52 -17.81
CA SER A 162 -29.18 2.87 -18.28
C SER A 162 -27.72 3.25 -18.10
N THR A 163 -27.17 4.03 -19.03
CA THR A 163 -25.84 4.62 -18.90
C THR A 163 -25.74 5.51 -17.65
N ILE A 164 -26.78 6.25 -17.32
CA ILE A 164 -26.83 7.10 -16.12
C ILE A 164 -26.80 6.23 -14.86
N ALA A 165 -27.55 5.12 -14.84
CA ALA A 165 -27.53 4.19 -13.72
C ALA A 165 -26.13 3.60 -13.50
N LEU A 166 -25.44 3.22 -14.58
CA LEU A 166 -24.06 2.74 -14.51
C LEU A 166 -23.12 3.80 -13.92
N LEU A 167 -23.17 5.04 -14.41
CA LEU A 167 -22.33 6.12 -13.90
C LEU A 167 -22.60 6.41 -12.42
N SER A 168 -23.86 6.39 -11.99
CA SER A 168 -24.26 6.58 -10.60
C SER A 168 -23.75 5.46 -9.70
N VAL A 169 -23.91 4.19 -10.10
CA VAL A 169 -23.39 3.04 -9.34
C VAL A 169 -21.87 3.09 -9.25
N ARG A 170 -21.18 3.51 -10.32
CA ARG A 170 -19.72 3.64 -10.36
C ARG A 170 -19.20 4.79 -9.49
N ALA A 171 -19.90 5.92 -9.48
CA ALA A 171 -19.60 7.02 -8.56
C ALA A 171 -19.83 6.61 -7.11
N PHE A 172 -20.92 5.89 -6.83
CA PHE A 172 -21.20 5.35 -5.50
C PHE A 172 -20.17 4.31 -5.06
N PHE A 173 -19.72 3.44 -5.96
CA PHE A 173 -18.61 2.52 -5.73
C PHE A 173 -17.34 3.28 -5.33
N GLY A 174 -16.98 4.35 -6.05
CA GLY A 174 -15.85 5.22 -5.69
C GLY A 174 -16.00 5.91 -4.33
N LEU A 175 -17.21 6.34 -4.00
CA LEU A 175 -17.52 6.90 -2.69
C LEU A 175 -17.33 5.84 -1.58
N ALA A 176 -17.77 4.61 -1.78
CA ALA A 176 -17.58 3.55 -0.79
C ALA A 176 -16.11 3.15 -0.62
N GLU A 177 -15.34 3.12 -1.71
CA GLU A 177 -13.96 2.68 -1.70
C GLU A 177 -12.97 3.71 -1.13
N GLY A 178 -13.30 5.02 -1.20
CA GLY A 178 -12.43 6.11 -0.74
C GLY A 178 -12.03 6.06 0.74
N VAL A 179 -12.79 5.33 1.57
CA VAL A 179 -12.49 5.20 3.00
C VAL A 179 -11.44 4.13 3.32
N ALA A 180 -11.04 3.29 2.35
CA ALA A 180 -10.20 2.12 2.60
C ALA A 180 -8.78 2.49 3.09
N LEU A 181 -8.10 3.38 2.37
CA LEU A 181 -6.74 3.84 2.73
C LEU A 181 -6.68 4.54 4.09
N PRO A 182 -7.51 5.56 4.41
CA PRO A 182 -7.48 6.19 5.72
C PRO A 182 -7.82 5.21 6.84
N SER A 183 -8.76 4.29 6.61
CA SER A 183 -9.11 3.25 7.60
C SER A 183 -7.94 2.32 7.90
N MET A 184 -7.23 1.85 6.86
CA MET A 184 -6.04 1.02 7.02
C MET A 184 -4.94 1.76 7.77
N SER A 185 -4.60 2.98 7.37
CA SER A 185 -3.54 3.77 8.00
C SER A 185 -3.83 4.02 9.49
N THR A 186 -5.09 4.28 9.85
CA THR A 186 -5.49 4.48 11.25
C THR A 186 -5.50 3.17 12.04
N LEU A 187 -6.03 2.07 11.48
CA LEU A 187 -6.00 0.76 12.14
C LEU A 187 -4.57 0.31 12.43
N LEU A 188 -3.69 0.36 11.43
CA LEU A 188 -2.29 -0.01 11.60
C LEU A 188 -1.57 0.88 12.62
N SER A 189 -1.92 2.17 12.70
CA SER A 189 -1.37 3.07 13.74
C SER A 189 -1.80 2.72 15.17
N ARG A 190 -2.95 2.07 15.33
CA ARG A 190 -3.47 1.66 16.64
C ARG A 190 -2.97 0.28 17.05
N TRP A 191 -2.81 -0.63 16.09
CA TRP A 191 -2.42 -2.02 16.32
C TRP A 191 -0.91 -2.23 16.38
N PHE A 192 -0.11 -1.38 15.73
CA PHE A 192 1.34 -1.55 15.67
C PHE A 192 2.10 -0.41 16.36
N PRO A 193 3.19 -0.72 17.08
CA PRO A 193 4.12 0.29 17.58
C PRO A 193 4.87 0.97 16.44
N SER A 194 5.38 2.18 16.70
CA SER A 194 5.96 3.06 15.67
C SER A 194 7.09 2.41 14.85
N HIS A 195 7.89 1.51 15.45
CA HIS A 195 9.00 0.83 14.78
C HIS A 195 8.58 -0.33 13.87
N GLU A 196 7.39 -0.91 14.06
CA GLU A 196 6.85 -2.00 13.23
C GLU A 196 5.77 -1.53 12.25
N ARG A 197 5.23 -0.32 12.46
CA ARG A 197 4.15 0.26 11.66
C ARG A 197 4.49 0.37 10.17
N ALA A 198 5.72 0.74 9.83
CA ALA A 198 6.15 0.89 8.43
C ALA A 198 6.06 -0.45 7.67
N THR A 199 6.53 -1.54 8.29
CA THR A 199 6.44 -2.90 7.73
C THR A 199 4.98 -3.34 7.58
N ALA A 200 4.13 -3.04 8.57
CA ALA A 200 2.72 -3.38 8.52
C ALA A 200 1.99 -2.65 7.36
N VAL A 201 2.25 -1.35 7.18
CA VAL A 201 1.73 -0.57 6.04
C VAL A 201 2.26 -1.12 4.72
N GLY A 202 3.54 -1.46 4.64
CA GLY A 202 4.15 -2.05 3.45
C GLY A 202 3.50 -3.38 3.05
N MET A 203 3.23 -4.28 4.02
CA MET A 203 2.54 -5.54 3.75
C MET A 203 1.11 -5.32 3.25
N SER A 204 0.36 -4.37 3.81
CA SER A 204 -0.99 -4.06 3.34
C SER A 204 -0.99 -3.42 1.95
N MET A 205 -0.03 -2.56 1.63
CA MET A 205 0.16 -1.99 0.29
C MET A 205 0.64 -3.04 -0.73
N ALA A 206 1.39 -4.05 -0.32
CA ALA A 206 1.71 -5.19 -1.19
C ALA A 206 0.42 -5.92 -1.62
N GLY A 207 -0.55 -6.06 -0.71
CA GLY A 207 -1.89 -6.54 -1.03
C GLY A 207 -2.58 -5.70 -2.11
N PHE A 208 -2.48 -4.37 -2.03
CA PHE A 208 -3.00 -3.46 -3.05
C PHE A 208 -2.41 -3.78 -4.45
N HIS A 209 -1.09 -3.89 -4.58
CA HIS A 209 -0.46 -4.24 -5.86
C HIS A 209 -0.82 -5.64 -6.36
N LEU A 210 -0.91 -6.62 -5.45
CA LEU A 210 -1.36 -7.97 -5.77
C LEU A 210 -2.79 -7.94 -6.34
N GLY A 211 -3.65 -7.04 -5.85
CA GLY A 211 -4.99 -6.81 -6.37
C GLY A 211 -5.03 -6.44 -7.86
N ASN A 212 -4.05 -5.68 -8.37
CA ASN A 212 -3.96 -5.40 -9.81
C ASN A 212 -3.79 -6.68 -10.62
N VAL A 213 -2.82 -7.51 -10.21
CA VAL A 213 -2.49 -8.75 -10.90
C VAL A 213 -3.65 -9.74 -10.76
N ALA A 214 -4.19 -9.91 -9.55
CA ALA A 214 -5.32 -10.79 -9.29
C ALA A 214 -6.58 -10.34 -10.05
N GLY A 215 -6.87 -9.05 -10.11
CA GLY A 215 -7.99 -8.50 -10.88
C GLY A 215 -7.83 -8.77 -12.38
N LEU A 216 -6.65 -8.50 -12.93
CA LEU A 216 -6.37 -8.75 -14.36
C LEU A 216 -6.41 -10.23 -14.69
N VAL A 217 -5.98 -11.10 -13.76
CA VAL A 217 -5.97 -12.55 -13.94
C VAL A 217 -7.35 -13.19 -13.74
N LEU A 218 -8.00 -12.94 -12.62
CA LEU A 218 -9.24 -13.63 -12.29
C LEU A 218 -10.44 -13.13 -13.11
N THR A 219 -10.43 -11.86 -13.55
CA THR A 219 -11.57 -11.27 -14.27
C THR A 219 -11.89 -12.00 -15.59
N PRO A 220 -10.94 -12.20 -16.54
CA PRO A 220 -11.24 -12.96 -17.76
C PRO A 220 -11.67 -14.41 -17.52
N ILE A 221 -11.17 -15.05 -16.46
CA ILE A 221 -11.52 -16.44 -16.11
C ILE A 221 -12.97 -16.49 -15.64
N ALA A 222 -13.34 -15.65 -14.67
CA ALA A 222 -14.71 -15.54 -14.17
C ALA A 222 -15.70 -15.11 -15.27
N MET A 223 -15.23 -14.29 -16.21
CA MET A 223 -16.03 -13.86 -17.35
C MET A 223 -16.30 -14.99 -18.35
N SER A 224 -15.34 -15.89 -18.54
CA SER A 224 -15.49 -17.03 -19.46
C SER A 224 -16.48 -18.09 -18.97
N SER A 225 -16.70 -18.20 -17.66
CA SER A 225 -17.60 -19.21 -17.08
C SER A 225 -19.04 -18.72 -16.91
N ILE A 226 -19.23 -17.51 -16.35
CA ILE A 226 -20.56 -16.99 -15.96
C ILE A 226 -20.99 -15.81 -16.86
N GLY A 227 -20.15 -15.42 -17.81
CA GLY A 227 -20.38 -14.27 -18.70
C GLY A 227 -19.95 -12.94 -18.08
N ILE A 228 -20.39 -11.82 -18.68
CA ILE A 228 -19.94 -10.46 -18.32
C ILE A 228 -20.22 -10.11 -16.86
N ALA A 229 -21.29 -10.64 -16.26
CA ALA A 229 -21.62 -10.42 -14.85
C ALA A 229 -20.77 -11.26 -13.88
N GLY A 230 -20.14 -12.33 -14.36
CA GLY A 230 -19.38 -13.29 -13.55
C GLY A 230 -18.32 -12.66 -12.63
N PRO A 231 -17.42 -11.81 -13.15
CA PRO A 231 -16.40 -11.16 -12.33
C PRO A 231 -17.00 -10.31 -11.21
N PHE A 232 -18.05 -9.55 -11.49
CA PHE A 232 -18.71 -8.69 -10.51
C PHE A 232 -19.33 -9.51 -9.38
N ILE A 233 -20.00 -10.63 -9.71
CA ILE A 233 -20.57 -11.54 -8.72
C ILE A 233 -19.45 -12.18 -7.88
N PHE A 234 -18.37 -12.63 -8.53
CA PHE A 234 -17.25 -13.28 -7.87
C PHE A 234 -16.56 -12.36 -6.85
N PHE A 235 -16.14 -11.16 -7.27
CA PHE A 235 -15.46 -10.23 -6.38
C PHE A 235 -16.39 -9.64 -5.31
N SER A 236 -17.66 -9.37 -5.64
CA SER A 236 -18.65 -8.98 -4.63
C SER A 236 -18.86 -10.07 -3.58
N SER A 237 -18.87 -11.34 -3.97
CA SER A 237 -19.02 -12.45 -3.02
C SER A 237 -17.81 -12.56 -2.09
N LEU A 238 -16.60 -12.37 -2.63
CA LEU A 238 -15.38 -12.34 -1.82
C LEU A 238 -15.35 -11.14 -0.88
N GLY A 239 -15.82 -9.96 -1.31
CA GLY A 239 -15.95 -8.77 -0.47
C GLY A 239 -16.93 -8.99 0.69
N LEU A 240 -18.08 -9.60 0.44
CA LEU A 240 -19.05 -9.94 1.48
C LEU A 240 -18.53 -11.03 2.44
N LEU A 241 -17.82 -12.03 1.93
CA LEU A 241 -17.16 -13.04 2.75
C LEU A 241 -16.05 -12.43 3.63
N TRP A 242 -15.28 -11.49 3.08
CA TRP A 242 -14.32 -10.72 3.87
C TRP A 242 -15.03 -9.89 4.94
N LEU A 243 -16.17 -9.27 4.61
CA LEU A 243 -16.93 -8.47 5.56
C LEU A 243 -17.45 -9.30 6.74
N THR A 244 -17.94 -10.52 6.50
CA THR A 244 -18.39 -11.41 7.58
C THR A 244 -17.21 -11.82 8.45
N THR A 245 -16.10 -12.27 7.86
CA THR A 245 -14.89 -12.62 8.61
C THR A 245 -14.32 -11.44 9.41
N TRP A 246 -14.38 -10.22 8.86
CA TRP A 246 -13.97 -8.99 9.55
C TRP A 246 -14.89 -8.62 10.71
N ALA A 247 -16.21 -8.76 10.53
CA ALA A 247 -17.20 -8.45 11.55
C ALA A 247 -17.04 -9.34 12.79
N TYR A 248 -16.77 -10.64 12.59
CA TYR A 248 -16.59 -11.62 13.66
C TYR A 248 -15.15 -11.70 14.19
N GLY A 249 -14.14 -11.43 13.36
CA GLY A 249 -12.74 -11.76 13.66
C GLY A 249 -11.85 -10.62 14.20
N VAL A 250 -12.23 -9.35 14.05
CA VAL A 250 -11.35 -8.21 14.40
C VAL A 250 -12.05 -7.27 15.37
N THR A 251 -11.36 -6.69 16.35
CA THR A 251 -11.89 -5.66 17.28
C THR A 251 -11.39 -4.25 16.91
N ASN A 252 -12.12 -3.20 17.34
CA ASN A 252 -11.80 -1.80 16.95
C ASN A 252 -10.55 -1.30 17.68
N ASP A 253 -10.44 -1.63 18.96
CA ASP A 253 -9.30 -1.29 19.78
C ASP A 253 -8.66 -2.58 20.33
N PRO A 254 -7.33 -2.63 20.40
CA PRO A 254 -6.63 -3.74 21.05
C PRO A 254 -7.07 -3.89 22.51
N ASN A 255 -7.49 -2.80 23.18
CA ASN A 255 -8.03 -2.85 24.55
C ASN A 255 -9.33 -3.67 24.68
N GLU A 256 -10.09 -3.83 23.59
CA GLU A 256 -11.36 -4.58 23.54
C GLU A 256 -11.18 -6.00 22.98
N SER A 257 -9.99 -6.36 22.49
CA SER A 257 -9.70 -7.72 22.06
C SER A 257 -9.68 -8.65 23.28
N GLN A 258 -10.54 -9.67 23.29
CA GLN A 258 -10.50 -10.73 24.31
C GLN A 258 -9.29 -11.65 24.15
N PHE A 259 -8.66 -11.62 22.98
CA PHE A 259 -7.55 -12.52 22.62
C PHE A 259 -6.19 -11.86 22.86
N ILE A 260 -6.11 -10.51 22.86
CA ILE A 260 -4.81 -9.84 22.97
C ILE A 260 -4.18 -10.07 24.34
N SER A 261 -2.88 -10.39 24.33
CA SER A 261 -2.14 -10.55 25.58
C SER A 261 -2.00 -9.20 26.29
N LYS A 262 -2.24 -9.14 27.60
CA LYS A 262 -1.97 -7.95 28.46
C LYS A 262 -0.56 -7.39 28.31
N SER A 263 0.40 -8.23 27.89
CA SER A 263 1.78 -7.84 27.65
C SER A 263 2.03 -7.18 26.28
N GLU A 264 1.18 -7.46 25.29
CA GLU A 264 1.16 -6.82 23.97
C GLU A 264 0.54 -5.44 24.05
N LEU A 265 -0.58 -5.33 24.78
CA LEU A 265 -1.23 -4.07 25.07
C LEU A 265 -0.26 -3.05 25.67
N ARG A 266 0.57 -3.48 26.62
CA ARG A 266 1.59 -2.64 27.25
C ARG A 266 2.70 -2.23 26.28
N LEU A 267 3.08 -3.06 25.31
CA LEU A 267 4.06 -2.69 24.27
C LEU A 267 3.48 -1.70 23.27
N ILE A 268 2.23 -1.89 22.84
CA ILE A 268 1.53 -0.94 21.98
C ILE A 268 1.40 0.41 22.70
N GLN A 269 1.04 0.39 23.98
CA GLN A 269 0.95 1.60 24.80
C GLN A 269 2.33 2.24 25.06
N ALA A 270 3.38 1.45 25.27
CA ALA A 270 4.74 1.95 25.49
C ALA A 270 5.41 2.45 24.19
N GLY A 271 5.04 1.88 23.03
CA GLY A 271 5.53 2.26 21.69
C GLY A 271 4.72 3.39 21.04
N LYS A 272 3.55 3.74 21.60
CA LYS A 272 2.90 5.03 21.35
C LYS A 272 3.77 6.09 21.99
N SER A 273 4.54 6.78 21.15
CA SER A 273 5.20 8.01 21.57
C SER A 273 4.16 8.92 22.23
N ASN A 274 4.33 9.23 23.52
CA ASN A 274 3.54 10.23 24.25
C ASN A 274 3.81 11.65 23.74
N THR A 275 4.11 11.83 22.46
CA THR A 275 3.88 13.10 21.78
C THR A 275 2.37 13.23 21.61
N SER A 276 1.72 13.60 22.71
CA SER A 276 0.50 14.41 22.67
C SER A 276 0.86 15.68 21.90
N LEU A 277 0.85 15.61 20.57
CA LEU A 277 0.64 16.80 19.76
C LEU A 277 -0.67 17.37 20.30
N LYS A 278 -0.61 18.58 20.88
CA LYS A 278 -1.78 19.25 21.43
C LYS A 278 -2.91 19.11 20.43
N LYS A 279 -3.96 18.40 20.85
CA LYS A 279 -5.17 18.16 20.08
C LYS A 279 -5.77 19.54 19.75
N GLY A 280 -5.41 20.13 18.60
CA GLY A 280 -5.83 21.48 18.23
C GLY A 280 -4.84 22.35 17.45
N GLU A 281 -3.53 22.02 17.37
CA GLU A 281 -2.64 22.74 16.44
C GLU A 281 -2.81 22.18 15.02
N VAL A 282 -3.83 22.67 14.32
CA VAL A 282 -3.88 22.57 12.85
C VAL A 282 -2.64 23.27 12.32
N LEU A 283 -1.67 22.48 11.83
CA LEU A 283 -0.55 23.00 11.04
C LEU A 283 -1.12 23.95 9.99
N PRO A 284 -0.64 25.20 9.91
CA PRO A 284 -1.20 26.15 8.97
C PRO A 284 -0.95 25.65 7.54
N LEU A 285 -1.98 25.07 6.91
CA LEU A 285 -1.92 24.55 5.54
C LEU A 285 -1.38 25.60 4.57
N ARG A 286 -1.68 26.87 4.85
CA ARG A 286 -1.15 28.03 4.13
C ARG A 286 0.37 28.13 4.17
N LEU A 287 1.01 27.82 5.29
CA LEU A 287 2.47 27.83 5.42
C LEU A 287 3.10 26.69 4.63
N LEU A 288 2.46 25.51 4.63
CA LEU A 288 2.92 24.35 3.87
C LEU A 288 2.81 24.61 2.36
N LEU A 289 1.65 25.09 1.90
CA LEU A 289 1.39 25.44 0.50
C LEU A 289 2.18 26.67 0.01
N SER A 290 2.79 27.44 0.92
CA SER A 290 3.67 28.55 0.55
C SER A 290 5.07 28.11 0.13
N LYS A 291 5.47 26.85 0.38
CA LYS A 291 6.83 26.36 0.12
C LYS A 291 6.93 25.64 -1.22
N LEU A 292 7.96 25.96 -2.00
CA LEU A 292 8.23 25.35 -3.31
C LEU A 292 8.41 23.81 -3.25
N PRO A 293 9.12 23.23 -2.26
CA PRO A 293 9.25 21.78 -2.13
C PRO A 293 7.91 21.06 -1.99
N THR A 294 6.93 21.68 -1.34
CA THR A 294 5.58 21.13 -1.21
C THR A 294 4.90 21.01 -2.56
N TRP A 295 5.01 22.04 -3.42
CA TRP A 295 4.50 21.98 -4.79
C TRP A 295 5.22 20.94 -5.65
N ALA A 296 6.54 20.80 -5.51
CA ALA A 296 7.30 19.77 -6.23
C ALA A 296 6.78 18.36 -5.90
N ILE A 297 6.53 18.07 -4.62
CA ILE A 297 5.97 16.78 -4.16
C ILE A 297 4.54 16.59 -4.68
N ILE A 298 3.69 17.62 -4.61
CA ILE A 298 2.32 17.55 -5.12
C ILE A 298 2.32 17.23 -6.61
N VAL A 299 3.09 17.96 -7.42
CA VAL A 299 3.18 17.73 -8.87
C VAL A 299 3.71 16.33 -9.17
N ALA A 300 4.78 15.90 -8.50
CA ALA A 300 5.32 14.55 -8.67
C ALA A 300 4.28 13.47 -8.35
N ASN A 301 3.52 13.64 -7.26
CA ASN A 301 2.47 12.70 -6.88
C ASN A 301 1.29 12.72 -7.88
N VAL A 302 0.90 13.88 -8.38
CA VAL A 302 -0.14 14.00 -9.42
C VAL A 302 0.29 13.29 -10.71
N THR A 303 1.51 13.53 -11.18
CA THR A 303 2.04 12.86 -12.38
C THR A 303 2.13 11.35 -12.18
N ASN A 304 2.56 10.89 -10.99
CA ASN A 304 2.62 9.46 -10.67
C ASN A 304 1.22 8.82 -10.67
N ASN A 305 0.24 9.44 -10.00
CA ASN A 305 -1.14 8.93 -9.97
C ASN A 305 -1.79 8.97 -11.36
N TRP A 306 -1.55 10.00 -12.15
CA TRP A 306 -2.05 10.09 -13.51
C TRP A 306 -1.55 8.93 -14.37
N GLY A 307 -0.23 8.69 -14.38
CA GLY A 307 0.35 7.54 -15.08
C GLY A 307 -0.20 6.20 -14.58
N TYR A 308 -0.33 6.04 -13.27
CA TYR A 308 -0.90 4.85 -12.65
C TYR A 308 -2.33 4.58 -13.14
N PHE A 309 -3.24 5.55 -13.06
CA PHE A 309 -4.64 5.37 -13.46
C PHE A 309 -4.81 5.21 -14.97
N VAL A 310 -4.01 5.89 -15.78
CA VAL A 310 -4.04 5.72 -17.24
C VAL A 310 -3.67 4.27 -17.60
N MET A 311 -2.58 3.76 -17.05
CA MET A 311 -2.16 2.37 -17.27
C MET A 311 -3.18 1.38 -16.72
N LEU A 312 -3.80 1.67 -15.58
CA LEU A 312 -4.80 0.77 -14.98
C LEU A 312 -6.07 0.66 -15.82
N SER A 313 -6.61 1.80 -16.26
CA SER A 313 -7.91 1.85 -16.94
C SER A 313 -7.83 1.50 -18.42
N TRP A 314 -6.75 1.88 -19.12
CA TRP A 314 -6.69 1.81 -20.58
C TRP A 314 -5.84 0.68 -21.13
N MET A 315 -5.01 0.03 -20.32
CA MET A 315 -4.07 -0.97 -20.86
C MET A 315 -4.76 -2.20 -21.45
N PRO A 316 -5.78 -2.81 -20.83
CA PRO A 316 -6.51 -3.92 -21.46
C PRO A 316 -7.24 -3.49 -22.74
N VAL A 317 -7.78 -2.27 -22.75
CA VAL A 317 -8.45 -1.67 -23.93
C VAL A 317 -7.44 -1.50 -25.06
N TYR A 318 -6.27 -0.91 -24.78
CA TYR A 318 -5.22 -0.64 -25.74
C TYR A 318 -4.73 -1.92 -26.42
N PHE A 319 -4.40 -2.97 -25.64
CA PHE A 319 -3.98 -4.25 -26.19
C PHE A 319 -5.05 -4.87 -27.08
N LYS A 320 -6.32 -4.85 -26.67
CA LYS A 320 -7.39 -5.35 -27.55
C LYS A 320 -7.53 -4.49 -28.81
N THR A 321 -7.60 -3.16 -28.70
CA THR A 321 -7.96 -2.29 -29.84
C THR A 321 -6.85 -2.11 -30.85
N VAL A 322 -5.59 -2.04 -30.41
CA VAL A 322 -4.45 -1.74 -31.28
C VAL A 322 -3.78 -3.03 -31.74
N PHE A 323 -3.59 -3.99 -30.83
CA PHE A 323 -2.94 -5.26 -31.16
C PHE A 323 -3.92 -6.36 -31.57
N ASN A 324 -5.24 -6.09 -31.54
CA ASN A 324 -6.30 -7.06 -31.89
C ASN A 324 -6.17 -8.42 -31.18
N VAL A 325 -5.58 -8.43 -29.98
CA VAL A 325 -5.45 -9.65 -29.18
C VAL A 325 -6.76 -9.97 -28.46
N ASN A 326 -6.97 -11.26 -28.16
CA ASN A 326 -8.12 -11.72 -27.38
C ASN A 326 -8.14 -11.06 -26.00
N LEU A 327 -9.33 -10.79 -25.45
CA LEU A 327 -9.48 -10.09 -24.16
C LEU A 327 -8.71 -10.75 -23.01
N LYS A 328 -8.70 -12.09 -22.97
CA LYS A 328 -7.93 -12.86 -21.99
C LYS A 328 -6.42 -12.60 -22.11
N GLN A 329 -5.90 -12.57 -23.34
CA GLN A 329 -4.49 -12.27 -23.59
C GLN A 329 -4.17 -10.80 -23.30
N ALA A 330 -5.05 -9.87 -23.69
CA ALA A 330 -4.91 -8.44 -23.38
C ALA A 330 -4.78 -8.20 -21.87
N ALA A 331 -5.62 -8.86 -21.06
CA ALA A 331 -5.56 -8.77 -19.61
C ALA A 331 -4.26 -9.40 -19.05
N TRP A 332 -3.79 -10.51 -19.61
CA TRP A 332 -2.54 -11.15 -19.18
C TRP A 332 -1.33 -10.27 -19.46
N PHE A 333 -1.25 -9.70 -20.67
CA PHE A 333 -0.20 -8.76 -21.03
C PHE A 333 -0.25 -7.50 -20.17
N SER A 334 -1.45 -7.05 -19.82
CA SER A 334 -1.63 -5.94 -18.89
C SER A 334 -1.13 -6.25 -17.47
N ALA A 335 -1.01 -7.52 -17.07
CA ALA A 335 -0.52 -7.88 -15.73
C ALA A 335 1.00 -7.73 -15.60
N VAL A 336 1.74 -7.82 -16.71
CA VAL A 336 3.20 -7.80 -16.73
C VAL A 336 3.79 -6.48 -16.19
N PRO A 337 3.32 -5.28 -16.61
CA PRO A 337 3.81 -4.02 -16.05
C PRO A 337 3.53 -3.86 -14.55
N TRP A 338 2.43 -4.40 -14.05
CA TRP A 338 2.13 -4.38 -12.61
C TRP A 338 3.04 -5.31 -11.83
N GLY A 339 3.35 -6.48 -12.39
CA GLY A 339 4.36 -7.39 -11.84
C GLY A 339 5.76 -6.77 -11.84
N SER A 340 6.16 -6.11 -12.93
CA SER A 340 7.47 -5.44 -13.01
C SER A 340 7.56 -4.26 -12.06
N MET A 341 6.47 -3.51 -11.86
CA MET A 341 6.38 -2.46 -10.85
C MET A 341 6.60 -3.02 -9.43
N ALA A 342 5.98 -4.17 -9.10
CA ALA A 342 6.15 -4.80 -7.80
C ALA A 342 7.62 -5.24 -7.55
N ILE A 343 8.25 -5.87 -8.55
CA ILE A 343 9.66 -6.29 -8.47
C ILE A 343 10.58 -5.07 -8.35
N SER A 344 10.35 -4.04 -9.17
CA SER A 344 11.16 -2.82 -9.16
C SER A 344 11.03 -2.08 -7.84
N GLY A 345 9.83 -2.03 -7.25
CA GLY A 345 9.59 -1.45 -5.93
C GLY A 345 10.36 -2.17 -4.82
N TYR A 346 10.44 -3.50 -4.87
CA TYR A 346 11.24 -4.29 -3.93
C TYR A 346 12.74 -4.00 -4.07
N ILE A 347 13.26 -3.99 -5.30
CA ILE A 347 14.67 -3.68 -5.56
C ILE A 347 14.99 -2.25 -5.12
N ALA A 348 14.14 -1.28 -5.43
CA ALA A 348 14.32 0.11 -5.02
C ALA A 348 14.32 0.25 -3.49
N GLY A 349 13.48 -0.50 -2.78
CA GLY A 349 13.50 -0.58 -1.32
C GLY A 349 14.83 -1.10 -0.77
N LEU A 350 15.34 -2.22 -1.32
CA LEU A 350 16.64 -2.78 -0.92
C LEU A 350 17.79 -1.82 -1.19
N VAL A 351 17.78 -1.14 -2.34
CA VAL A 351 18.79 -0.14 -2.70
C VAL A 351 18.70 1.07 -1.77
N SER A 352 17.49 1.56 -1.47
CA SER A 352 17.28 2.65 -0.51
C SER A 352 17.83 2.29 0.86
N ASP A 353 17.50 1.11 1.39
CA ASP A 353 18.01 0.64 2.68
C ASP A 353 19.53 0.48 2.68
N PHE A 354 20.10 0.01 1.57
CA PHE A 354 21.55 -0.08 1.39
C PHE A 354 22.21 1.29 1.41
N LEU A 355 21.67 2.27 0.67
CA LEU A 355 22.19 3.64 0.62
C LEU A 355 22.12 4.34 1.98
N VAL A 356 21.02 4.14 2.73
CA VAL A 356 20.88 4.65 4.11
C VAL A 356 21.91 4.01 5.04
N LYS A 357 22.11 2.68 4.96
CA LYS A 357 23.13 1.98 5.76
C LYS A 357 24.56 2.37 5.36
N ALA A 358 24.78 2.73 4.10
CA ALA A 358 26.05 3.22 3.59
C ALA A 358 26.33 4.69 3.98
N GLY A 359 25.41 5.37 4.67
CA GLY A 359 25.61 6.72 5.20
C GLY A 359 25.27 7.85 4.22
N CYS A 360 24.54 7.58 3.13
CA CYS A 360 24.04 8.64 2.27
C CYS A 360 22.99 9.48 3.01
N SER A 361 23.15 10.81 2.99
CA SER A 361 22.25 11.76 3.66
C SER A 361 20.83 11.69 3.10
N VAL A 362 19.82 11.64 3.97
CA VAL A 362 18.38 11.54 3.63
C VAL A 362 17.77 12.92 3.34
N THR A 363 18.52 13.79 2.67
CA THR A 363 18.14 15.20 2.42
C THR A 363 18.10 15.52 0.95
#